data_AF-A0A7X8USV3-F1
#
_entry.id   AF-A0A7X8USV3-F1
#
_cell.length_a   1.000
_cell.length_b   1.000
_cell.length_c   1.000
_cell.angle_alpha   90.00
_cell.angle_beta   90.00
_cell.angle_gamma   90.00
#
_symmetry.space_group_name_H-M   'P 1'
#
loop_
_entity.id
_entity.type
_entity.pdbx_description
1 polymer ?
#
loop_
_entity_poly.entity_id
_entity_poly.type
_entity_poly.pdbx_seq_one_letter_code
_entity_poly.pdbx_strand_id
1 'polypeptide(L)' 'MRRKRNTGLSDVLRDAIRESGLSLLQIEQDTGVHRGSISRFLRGERSLRLDIADKLAAYLGIEAKRKEN' A
#
# COMPACT_ATOMS: atom_id res chain seq x y z
N MET A 1 -20.86 -11.25 -7.81
CA MET A 1 -20.79 -9.86 -7.28
C MET A 1 -19.75 -9.09 -8.08
N ARG A 2 -20.15 -8.03 -8.78
CA ARG A 2 -19.24 -7.21 -9.59
C ARG A 2 -18.33 -6.44 -8.62
N ARG A 3 -17.04 -6.82 -8.51
CA ARG A 3 -16.07 -6.17 -7.61
C ARG A 3 -16.06 -4.68 -7.99
N LYS A 4 -16.62 -3.82 -7.13
CA LYS A 4 -16.57 -2.37 -7.29
C LYS A 4 -15.10 -2.04 -7.56
N ARG A 5 -14.77 -1.30 -8.63
CA ARG A 5 -13.38 -0.91 -8.90
C ARG A 5 -12.91 -0.12 -7.67
N ASN A 6 -12.12 -0.78 -6.83
CA ASN A 6 -11.62 -0.23 -5.60
C ASN A 6 -10.56 0.79 -6.00
N THR A 7 -10.99 2.04 -6.10
CA THR A 7 -10.22 3.18 -6.65
C THR A 7 -9.76 4.13 -5.54
N GLY A 8 -9.89 3.70 -4.28
CA GLY A 8 -9.43 4.48 -3.13
C GLY A 8 -7.92 4.41 -2.98
N LEU A 9 -7.33 5.41 -2.31
CA LEU A 9 -5.89 5.48 -2.05
C LEU A 9 -5.34 4.19 -1.40
N SER A 10 -6.07 3.63 -0.43
CA SER A 10 -5.66 2.37 0.21
C SER A 10 -5.65 1.19 -0.75
N ASP A 11 -6.52 1.16 -1.75
CA ASP A 11 -6.57 0.06 -2.72
C ASP A 11 -5.42 0.15 -3.71
N VAL A 12 -5.16 1.35 -4.23
CA VAL A 12 -3.98 1.63 -5.06
C VAL A 12 -2.71 1.19 -4.35
N LEU A 13 -2.56 1.53 -3.06
CA LEU A 13 -1.40 1.11 -2.29
C LEU A 13 -1.34 -0.42 -2.09
N ARG A 14 -2.47 -1.08 -1.79
CA ARG A 14 -2.50 -2.55 -1.64
C ARG A 14 -2.14 -3.26 -2.94
N ASP A 15 -2.65 -2.76 -4.06
CA ASP A 15 -2.42 -3.38 -5.37
C ASP A 15 -0.98 -3.16 -5.81
N ALA A 16 -0.41 -1.96 -5.62
CA ALA A 16 1.00 -1.71 -5.87
C ALA A 16 1.93 -2.60 -5.03
N ILE A 17 1.62 -2.82 -3.74
CA ILE A 17 2.39 -3.77 -2.91
C ILE A 17 2.33 -5.19 -3.49
N ARG A 18 1.15 -5.65 -3.93
CA ARG A 18 0.97 -7.00 -4.51
C ARG A 18 1.66 -7.15 -5.87
N GLU A 19 1.54 -6.15 -6.72
CA GLU A 19 2.08 -6.14 -8.07
C GLU A 19 3.59 -5.93 -8.11
N SER A 20 4.18 -5.37 -7.04
CA SER A 20 5.64 -5.19 -6.92
C SER A 20 6.44 -6.49 -7.01
N GLY A 21 5.83 -7.65 -6.70
CA GLY A 21 6.52 -8.94 -6.61
C GLY A 21 7.51 -9.05 -5.43
N LEU A 22 7.61 -8.03 -4.59
CA LEU A 22 8.54 -7.97 -3.47
C LEU A 22 8.01 -8.77 -2.28
N SER A 23 8.91 -9.44 -1.56
CA SER A 23 8.54 -10.05 -0.28
C SER A 23 8.28 -8.96 0.77
N LEU A 24 7.34 -9.19 1.71
CA LEU A 24 7.09 -8.23 2.79
C LEU A 24 8.32 -8.00 3.68
N LEU A 25 9.20 -9.00 3.77
CA LEU A 25 10.48 -8.88 4.47
C LEU A 25 11.41 -7.90 3.77
N GLN A 26 11.50 -7.96 2.44
CA GLN A 26 12.30 -7.02 1.64
C GLN A 26 11.77 -5.59 1.79
N ILE A 27 10.45 -5.39 1.70
CA ILE A 27 9.84 -4.08 1.93
C ILE A 27 10.18 -3.56 3.33
N GLU A 28 10.13 -4.40 4.35
CA GLU A 28 10.52 -4.02 5.71
C GLU A 28 12.00 -3.61 5.81
N GLN A 29 12.91 -4.36 5.19
CA GLN A 29 14.34 -4.06 5.19
C GLN A 29 14.64 -2.72 4.48
N ASP A 30 13.98 -2.47 3.36
CA ASP A 30 14.26 -1.29 2.54
C ASP A 30 13.57 -0.02 3.06
N THR A 31 12.42 -0.16 3.74
CA THR A 31 11.60 1.00 4.19
C THR A 31 11.57 1.20 5.70
N GLY A 32 11.97 0.19 6.48
CA GLY A 32 11.79 0.14 7.93
C GLY A 32 10.32 -0.04 8.37
N VAL A 33 9.38 -0.25 7.44
CA VAL A 33 7.97 -0.50 7.76
C VAL A 33 7.76 -1.97 8.10
N HIS A 34 7.42 -2.25 9.36
CA HIS A 34 7.29 -3.62 9.86
C HIS A 34 6.33 -4.47 9.03
N ARG A 35 6.79 -5.64 8.53
CA ARG A 35 6.02 -6.53 7.65
C ARG A 35 4.69 -6.98 8.23
N GLY A 36 4.60 -7.11 9.56
CA GLY A 36 3.35 -7.45 10.24
C GLY A 36 2.27 -6.39 10.04
N SER A 37 2.65 -5.11 10.01
CA SER A 37 1.72 -4.01 9.75
C SER A 37 1.26 -4.01 8.29
N ILE A 38 2.19 -4.22 7.35
CA ILE A 38 1.89 -4.35 5.91
C ILE A 38 0.95 -5.54 5.67
N SER A 39 1.24 -6.68 6.28
CA SER A 39 0.47 -7.91 6.15
C SER A 39 -0.99 -7.75 6.61
N ARG A 40 -1.20 -7.14 7.79
CA ARG A 40 -2.56 -6.84 8.29
C ARG A 40 -3.29 -5.82 7.41
N PHE A 41 -2.57 -4.83 6.88
CA PHE A 41 -3.12 -3.85 5.94
C PHE A 41 -3.59 -4.47 4.61
N LEU A 42 -2.79 -5.38 4.05
CA LEU A 42 -3.15 -6.15 2.85
C LEU A 42 -4.38 -7.03 3.07
N ARG A 43 -4.55 -7.58 4.28
CA ARG A 43 -5.73 -8.37 4.67
C ARG A 43 -6.96 -7.53 5.05
N GLY A 44 -6.82 -6.21 5.15
CA GLY A 44 -7.89 -5.32 5.59
C GLY A 44 -8.19 -5.37 7.09
N GLU A 45 -7.33 -6.00 7.88
CA GLU A 45 -7.49 -6.14 9.34
C GLU A 45 -7.14 -4.84 10.09
N ARG A 46 -6.24 -4.02 9.52
CA ARG A 46 -5.84 -2.73 10.07
C ARG A 46 -5.61 -1.70 8.97
N SER A 47 -5.86 -0.43 9.27
CA SER A 47 -5.38 0.70 8.47
C SER A 47 -3.89 0.96 8.72
N LEU A 48 -3.27 1.68 7.79
CA LEU A 48 -1.96 2.31 7.99
C LEU A 48 -2.17 3.78 8.29
N ARG A 49 -1.29 4.36 9.10
CA ARG A 49 -1.19 5.82 9.22
C ARG A 49 -0.67 6.38 7.90
N LEU A 50 -1.08 7.59 7.54
CA LEU A 50 -0.70 8.22 6.26
C LEU A 50 0.81 8.39 6.12
N ASP A 51 1.53 8.72 7.19
CA ASP A 51 3.00 8.84 7.17
C ASP A 51 3.70 7.51 6.80
N ILE A 52 3.11 6.38 7.17
CA ILE A 52 3.60 5.05 6.78
C ILE A 52 3.18 4.71 5.35
N ALA A 53 1.97 5.10 4.95
CA ALA A 53 1.50 4.94 3.59
C ALA A 53 2.38 5.73 2.60
N ASP A 54 2.79 6.95 2.95
CA ASP A 54 3.66 7.80 2.13
C ASP A 54 5.06 7.19 1.96
N LYS A 55 5.62 6.60 3.02
CA LYS A 55 6.89 5.87 2.92
C LYS A 55 6.81 4.70 1.94
N LEU A 56 5.75 3.90 2.02
CA LEU A 56 5.53 2.79 1.11
C LEU A 56 5.27 3.29 -0.32
N ALA A 57 4.48 4.36 -0.48
CA ALA A 57 4.21 4.97 -1.77
C ALA A 57 5.49 5.48 -2.45
N ALA A 58 6.34 6.20 -1.72
CA ALA A 58 7.62 6.68 -2.23
C ALA A 58 8.54 5.52 -2.67
N TYR A 59 8.64 4.46 -1.86
CA TYR A 59 9.42 3.27 -2.19
C TYR A 59 8.88 2.52 -3.41
N LEU A 60 7.55 2.47 -3.57
CA LEU A 60 6.87 1.78 -4.67
C LEU A 60 6.66 2.67 -5.91
N GLY A 61 7.14 3.92 -5.91
CA GLY A 61 6.99 4.84 -7.05
C GLY A 61 5.56 5.35 -7.28
N ILE A 62 4.76 5.46 -6.23
CA ILE A 62 3.36 5.92 -6.29
C ILE A 62 3.29 7.41 -5.95
N GLU A 63 2.63 8.19 -6.80
CA GLU A 63 2.33 9.60 -6.55
C GLU A 63 0.82 9.78 -6.33
N ALA A 64 0.43 10.31 -5.17
CA ALA A 64 -0.97 10.65 -4.89
C ALA A 64 -1.34 12.00 -5.52
N LYS A 65 -2.32 12.00 -6.42
CA LYS A 65 -2.84 13.23 -7.06
C LYS A 65 -4.30 13.43 -6.75
N ARG A 66 -4.70 14.71 -6.67
CA ARG A 66 -6.11 15.06 -6.63
C ARG A 66 -6.72 14.62 -7.97
N LYS A 67 -7.86 13.93 -7.90
CA LYS A 67 -8.63 13.64 -9.12
C LYS A 67 -9.11 14.96 -9.70
N GLU A 68 -8.73 15.25 -10.94
CA GLU A 68 -9.27 16.38 -11.70
C GLU A 68 -10.73 16.07 -12.08
N ASN A 69 -11.57 17.10 -12.04
CA ASN A 69 -13.01 16.99 -12.34
C ASN A 69 -13.26 16.99 -13.85
#